data_AF-A0A7J8WJA7-F1
#
_entry.id   AF-A0A7J8WJA7-F1
#
_cell.length_a   1.000
_cell.length_b   1.000
_cell.length_c   1.000
_cell.angle_alpha   90.00
_cell.angle_beta   90.00
_cell.angle_gamma   90.00
#
_symmetry.space_group_name_H-M   'P 1'
#
loop_
_entity.id
_entity.type
_entity.pdbx_description
1 polymer ?
#
loop_
_entity_poly.entity_id
_entity_poly.type
_entity_poly.pdbx_seq_one_letter_code
_entity_poly.pdbx_strand_id
1 'polypeptide(L)'
;MKYEEVAKLNANEWYFFSFRDRKYATGFRTNRATTSGYWKATGKDRMVMDSRTQEVVGMRKTLVFYMNRAPNGIKTGWIMHEFRLETPHMPPKVSFPSLAAHLFNNTHHTPVYKTLFRKRL
;
A
#
# COMPACT_ATOMS: atom_id res chain seq x y z
N MET A 1 12.88 10.43 0.13
CA MET A 1 11.99 10.02 1.23
C MET A 1 12.56 10.62 2.51
N LYS A 2 11.85 11.52 3.19
CA LYS A 2 12.24 11.98 4.54
C LYS A 2 11.80 10.90 5.55
N TYR A 3 12.70 10.53 6.45
CA TYR A 3 12.64 9.34 7.32
C TYR A 3 11.91 9.56 8.65
N GLU A 4 11.11 10.62 8.82
CA GLU A 4 10.82 11.14 10.16
C GLU A 4 9.73 10.41 10.97
N GLU A 5 9.07 9.38 10.43
CA GLU A 5 8.02 8.64 11.16
C GLU A 5 8.21 7.11 11.11
N VAL A 6 9.41 6.62 11.41
CA VAL A 6 9.67 5.17 11.52
C VAL A 6 9.34 4.69 12.93
N ALA A 7 8.29 3.88 13.07
CA ALA A 7 8.03 3.13 14.29
C ALA A 7 8.64 1.73 14.17
N LYS A 8 9.71 1.46 14.93
CA LYS A 8 10.25 0.10 15.08
C LYS A 8 9.51 -0.58 16.21
N LEU A 9 8.65 -1.55 15.88
CA LEU A 9 7.86 -2.29 16.88
C LEU A 9 8.60 -3.53 17.41
N ASN A 10 9.47 -4.14 16.60
CA ASN A 10 10.30 -5.28 17.01
C ASN A 10 11.61 -5.33 16.19
N ALA A 11 12.50 -6.29 16.48
CA ALA A 11 13.84 -6.35 15.88
C ALA A 11 13.82 -6.54 14.34
N ASN A 12 12.75 -7.12 13.81
CA ASN A 12 12.69 -7.64 12.42
C ASN A 12 11.59 -7.00 11.56
N GLU A 13 10.79 -6.08 12.13
CA GLU A 13 9.68 -5.45 11.44
C GLU A 13 9.68 -3.92 11.67
N TRP A 14 9.57 -3.19 10.57
CA TRP A 14 9.58 -1.73 10.54
C TRP A 14 8.29 -1.19 9.95
N TYR A 15 7.74 -0.16 10.57
CA TYR A 15 6.52 0.49 10.12
C TYR A 15 6.80 1.93 9.72
N PHE A 16 6.20 2.32 8.60
CA PHE A 16 6.29 3.66 8.06
C PHE A 16 4.90 4.12 7.65
N PHE A 17 4.61 5.40 7.89
CA PHE A 17 3.53 6.08 7.20
C PHE A 17 4.06 6.64 5.88
N SER A 18 3.32 6.39 4.81
CA SER A 18 3.68 6.94 3.49
C SER A 18 2.45 7.41 2.76
N PHE A 19 2.57 8.57 2.12
CA PHE A 19 1.59 9.02 1.15
C PHE A 19 1.57 8.09 -0.08
N ARG A 20 0.41 8.01 -0.73
CA ARG A 20 0.27 7.23 -1.96
C ARG A 20 1.04 7.89 -3.09
N ASP A 21 2.12 7.27 -3.56
CA ASP A 21 2.74 7.68 -4.81
C ASP A 21 1.93 7.11 -6.00
N ARG A 22 1.38 7.98 -6.85
CA ARG A 22 0.59 7.55 -8.02
C ARG A 22 1.55 7.32 -9.20
N LYS A 23 1.44 6.16 -9.85
CA LYS A 23 2.24 5.84 -11.04
C LYS A 23 1.91 6.75 -12.24
N TYR A 24 0.67 7.19 -12.34
CA TYR A 24 0.18 8.06 -13.39
C TYR A 24 -0.64 9.20 -12.78
N ALA A 25 -0.64 10.38 -13.41
CA ALA A 25 -1.45 11.52 -12.98
C ALA A 25 -2.93 11.15 -12.90
N THR A 26 -3.40 10.36 -13.87
CA THR A 26 -4.74 9.81 -13.95
C THR A 26 -4.71 8.32 -13.59
N GLY A 27 -5.15 7.97 -12.38
CA GLY A 27 -5.38 6.58 -11.99
C GLY A 27 -5.00 6.23 -10.55
N PHE A 28 -5.42 5.04 -10.14
CA PHE A 28 -5.22 4.52 -8.78
C PHE A 28 -4.00 3.60 -8.65
N ARG A 29 -3.23 3.42 -9.73
CA ARG A 29 -2.07 2.53 -9.70
C ARG A 29 -0.95 3.18 -8.90
N THR A 30 -0.54 2.55 -7.81
CA THR A 30 0.58 3.02 -6.99
C THR A 30 1.91 2.76 -7.72
N ASN A 31 2.84 3.70 -7.65
CA ASN A 31 4.21 3.49 -8.10
C ASN A 31 4.92 2.56 -7.13
N ARG A 32 5.57 1.53 -7.67
CA ARG A 32 6.25 0.47 -6.91
C ARG A 32 7.67 0.22 -7.39
N ALA A 33 8.13 1.04 -8.34
CA ALA A 33 9.52 1.03 -8.75
C ALA A 33 10.35 1.81 -7.74
N THR A 34 11.55 1.32 -7.49
CA THR A 34 12.59 1.96 -6.70
C THR A 34 13.86 1.99 -7.53
N THR A 35 14.88 2.73 -7.09
CA THR A 35 16.17 2.79 -7.80
C THR A 35 16.81 1.41 -7.99
N SER A 36 16.69 0.51 -7.01
CA SER A 36 17.36 -0.79 -6.99
C SER A 36 16.47 -1.98 -7.39
N GLY A 37 15.17 -1.77 -7.62
CA GLY A 37 14.24 -2.87 -7.86
C GLY A 37 12.77 -2.44 -7.87
N TYR A 38 11.86 -3.38 -7.68
CA TYR A 38 10.42 -3.11 -7.69
C TYR A 38 9.63 -4.01 -6.75
N TRP A 39 8.50 -3.50 -6.27
CA TRP A 39 7.55 -4.25 -5.45
C TRP A 39 6.47 -4.88 -6.31
N LYS A 40 6.31 -6.21 -6.20
CA LYS A 40 5.27 -6.98 -6.90
C LYS A 40 4.24 -7.46 -5.89
N ALA A 41 2.96 -7.16 -6.15
CA ALA A 41 1.86 -7.69 -5.35
C ALA A 41 1.83 -9.22 -5.45
N THR A 42 1.55 -9.89 -4.32
CA THR A 42 1.46 -11.35 -4.24
C THR A 42 0.23 -11.77 -3.43
N GLY A 43 -0.42 -12.84 -3.88
CA GLY A 43 -1.63 -13.37 -3.26
C GLY A 43 -2.84 -12.45 -3.38
N LYS A 44 -3.92 -12.87 -2.73
CA LYS A 44 -5.17 -12.10 -2.60
C LYS A 44 -5.05 -11.07 -1.48
N ASP A 45 -5.65 -9.89 -1.68
CA ASP A 45 -5.80 -8.89 -0.62
C ASP A 45 -6.61 -9.49 0.55
N ARG A 46 -6.21 -9.16 1.78
CA ARG A 46 -6.87 -9.66 3.00
C ARG A 46 -7.61 -8.53 3.70
N MET A 47 -8.79 -8.82 4.25
CA MET A 47 -9.50 -7.91 5.14
C MET A 47 -8.71 -7.70 6.43
N VAL A 48 -8.80 -6.49 6.96
CA VAL A 48 -8.30 -6.12 8.28
C VAL A 48 -9.53 -5.89 9.13
N MET A 49 -9.69 -6.71 10.15
CA MET A 49 -10.84 -6.68 11.05
C MET A 49 -10.47 -5.95 12.33
N ASP A 50 -11.38 -5.15 12.86
CA ASP A 50 -11.29 -4.70 14.25
C ASP A 50 -11.44 -5.91 15.18
N SER A 51 -10.49 -6.08 16.10
CA SER A 51 -10.53 -7.21 17.05
C SER A 51 -11.74 -7.19 17.98
N ARG A 52 -12.31 -6.02 18.27
CA ARG A 52 -13.40 -5.82 19.22
C ARG A 52 -14.76 -5.90 18.53
N THR A 53 -14.93 -5.14 17.44
CA THR A 53 -16.23 -5.07 16.74
C THR A 53 -16.41 -6.14 15.68
N GLN A 54 -15.33 -6.81 15.26
CA GLN A 54 -15.34 -7.74 14.12
C GLN A 54 -15.82 -7.09 12.81
N GLU A 55 -15.67 -5.77 12.70
CA GLU A 55 -15.98 -5.04 11.48
C GLU A 55 -14.73 -4.90 10.59
N VAL A 56 -14.93 -4.81 9.28
CA VAL A 56 -13.85 -4.54 8.32
C VAL A 56 -13.44 -3.07 8.46
N VAL A 57 -12.23 -2.82 8.94
CA VAL A 57 -11.65 -1.47 9.05
C VAL A 57 -10.75 -1.11 7.87
N GLY A 58 -10.41 -2.11 7.05
CA GLY A 58 -9.58 -1.88 5.89
C GLY A 58 -9.11 -3.16 5.19
N MET A 59 -8.12 -2.98 4.32
CA MET A 59 -7.56 -4.06 3.51
C MET A 59 -6.02 -4.04 3.55
N ARG A 60 -5.43 -5.22 3.58
CA ARG A 60 -3.98 -5.46 3.55
C ARG A 60 -3.58 -6.12 2.25
N LYS A 61 -2.71 -5.45 1.49
CA LYS A 61 -2.03 -6.00 0.31
C LYS A 61 -0.63 -6.44 0.69
N THR A 62 -0.21 -7.60 0.18
CA THR A 62 1.15 -8.12 0.39
C THR A 62 1.97 -7.97 -0.87
N LEU A 63 3.22 -7.55 -0.72
CA LEU A 63 4.16 -7.35 -1.81
C LEU A 63 5.48 -8.02 -1.50
N VAL A 64 6.16 -8.48 -2.54
CA VAL A 64 7.51 -9.02 -2.48
C VAL A 64 8.42 -8.10 -3.29
N PHE A 65 9.59 -7.79 -2.74
CA PHE A 65 10.59 -7.03 -3.46
C PHE A 65 11.37 -7.92 -4.43
N TYR A 66 11.53 -7.42 -5.64
CA TYR A 66 12.41 -7.96 -6.65
C TYR A 66 13.55 -6.97 -6.88
N MET A 67 14.79 -7.43 -6.72
CA MET A 67 15.98 -6.64 -7.02
C MET A 67 16.21 -6.62 -8.54
N ASN A 68 16.75 -5.52 -9.06
CA ASN A 68 16.92 -5.22 -10.50
C ASN A 68 15.62 -4.85 -11.23
N ARG A 69 15.74 -4.43 -12.49
CA ARG A 69 14.60 -3.97 -13.30
C ARG A 69 13.68 -5.12 -13.70
N ALA A 70 12.39 -4.84 -13.71
CA ALA A 70 11.39 -5.73 -14.29
C ALA A 70 11.60 -5.89 -15.81
N PRO A 71 11.23 -7.05 -16.40
CA PRO A 71 10.64 -8.23 -15.74
C PRO A 71 11.67 -9.19 -15.11
N ASN A 72 12.97 -8.97 -15.35
CA ASN A 72 14.05 -9.90 -15.00
C ASN A 72 14.57 -9.73 -13.56
N GLY A 73 13.74 -9.20 -12.66
CA GLY A 73 14.14 -9.01 -11.28
C GLY A 73 14.31 -10.33 -10.52
N ILE A 74 15.21 -10.34 -9.55
CA ILE A 74 15.43 -11.50 -8.66
C ILE A 74 14.57 -11.32 -7.42
N LYS A 75 13.71 -12.32 -7.14
CA LYS A 75 12.87 -12.34 -5.95
C LYS A 75 13.74 -12.33 -4.69
N THR A 76 13.45 -11.45 -3.76
CA THR A 76 14.14 -11.39 -2.47
C THR A 76 13.25 -11.88 -1.31
N GLY A 77 13.82 -12.00 -0.12
CA GLY A 77 13.08 -12.28 1.13
C GLY A 77 12.35 -11.08 1.72
N TRP A 78 12.42 -9.89 1.09
CA TRP A 78 11.76 -8.69 1.59
C TRP A 78 10.28 -8.69 1.25
N ILE A 79 9.47 -8.62 2.30
CA ILE A 79 8.01 -8.55 2.24
C ILE A 79 7.56 -7.18 2.73
N MET A 80 6.59 -6.62 2.02
CA MET A 80 5.89 -5.40 2.41
C MET A 80 4.41 -5.69 2.58
N HIS A 81 3.80 -5.15 3.63
CA HIS A 81 2.34 -5.07 3.75
C HIS A 81 1.89 -3.61 3.62
N GLU A 82 1.15 -3.32 2.55
CA GLU A 82 0.45 -2.04 2.34
C GLU A 82 -0.96 -2.15 2.93
N PHE A 83 -1.27 -1.34 3.94
CA PHE A 83 -2.60 -1.25 4.53
C PHE A 83 -3.37 -0.06 3.95
N ARG A 84 -4.66 -0.22 3.64
CA ARG A 84 -5.57 0.89 3.29
C ARG A 84 -6.78 0.84 4.20
N LEU A 85 -7.22 2.00 4.69
CA LEU A 85 -8.47 2.12 5.42
C LEU A 85 -9.67 1.99 4.46
N GLU A 86 -10.74 1.36 4.92
CA GLU A 86 -12.05 1.44 4.28
C GLU A 86 -12.96 2.22 5.24
N THR A 87 -13.24 3.48 4.90
CA THR A 87 -14.17 4.30 5.69
C THR A 87 -15.62 3.96 5.33
N PRO A 88 -16.56 3.95 6.29
CA PRO A 88 -17.99 3.68 6.03
C PRO A 88 -18.64 4.60 4.99
N HIS A 89 -18.05 5.76 4.69
CA HIS A 89 -18.52 6.70 3.68
C HIS A 89 -17.81 6.59 2.32
N MET A 90 -16.92 5.60 2.14
CA MET A 90 -16.36 5.35 0.82
C MET A 90 -17.43 4.63 0.00
N PRO A 91 -17.93 5.21 -1.11
CA PRO A 91 -18.93 4.53 -1.91
C PRO A 91 -18.41 3.13 -2.30
N PRO A 92 -19.29 2.12 -2.37
CA PRO A 92 -18.89 0.79 -2.83
C PRO A 92 -18.10 0.96 -4.14
N LYS A 93 -17.10 0.10 -4.37
CA LYS A 93 -16.35 0.08 -5.64
C LYS A 93 -17.27 -0.36 -6.77
N VAL A 94 -18.21 0.49 -7.16
CA VAL A 94 -18.88 0.41 -8.44
C VAL A 94 -17.87 0.98 -9.43
N SER A 95 -17.59 0.22 -10.48
CA SER A 95 -16.84 0.69 -11.64
C SER A 95 -17.66 1.78 -12.34
N PHE A 96 -17.65 3.00 -11.79
CA PHE A 96 -18.30 4.14 -12.42
C PHE A 96 -17.45 4.65 -13.59
N PRO A 97 -18.05 4.96 -14.74
CA PRO A 97 -17.33 5.49 -15.88
C PRO A 97 -16.75 6.87 -15.55
N SER A 98 -15.45 7.01 -15.82
CA SER A 98 -14.51 8.15 -15.89
C SER A 98 -14.92 9.57 -15.43
N LEU A 99 -16.17 10.00 -15.61
CA LEU A 99 -16.57 11.41 -15.53
C LEU A 99 -16.80 11.90 -14.10
N ALA A 100 -17.24 11.05 -13.16
CA ALA A 100 -17.47 11.45 -11.77
C ALA A 100 -16.17 11.61 -10.94
N ALA A 101 -15.04 11.08 -11.43
CA ALA A 101 -13.75 11.12 -10.72
C ALA A 101 -13.13 12.53 -10.62
N HIS A 102 -13.63 13.49 -11.40
CA HIS A 102 -13.14 14.86 -11.40
C HIS A 102 -13.68 15.71 -10.23
N LEU A 103 -14.76 15.30 -9.57
CA LEU A 103 -15.41 16.14 -8.54
C LEU A 103 -15.02 15.80 -7.09
N PHE A 104 -14.35 14.68 -6.83
CA PHE A 104 -14.01 14.24 -5.47
C PHE A 104 -12.51 14.15 -5.18
N ASN A 105 -11.64 14.60 -6.08
CA ASN A 105 -10.20 14.30 -6.00
C ASN A 105 -9.33 15.41 -5.37
N ASN A 106 -9.93 16.29 -4.56
CA ASN A 106 -9.22 17.35 -3.85
C ASN A 106 -9.40 17.23 -2.33
N THR A 107 -8.82 16.19 -1.74
CA THR A 107 -8.35 16.24 -0.34
C THR A 107 -6.95 15.64 -0.29
N HIS A 108 -5.97 16.53 -0.46
CA HIS A 108 -4.61 16.26 -0.05
C HIS A 108 -4.60 16.04 1.48
N HIS A 109 -3.75 15.13 1.96
CA HIS A 109 -3.41 14.90 3.38
C HIS A 109 -4.22 13.88 4.21
N THR A 110 -4.42 12.65 3.70
CA THR A 110 -4.50 11.50 4.61
C THR A 110 -3.30 10.58 4.41
N PRO A 111 -2.54 10.22 5.47
CA PRO A 111 -1.53 9.18 5.37
C PRO A 111 -2.25 7.84 5.14
N VAL A 112 -2.37 7.44 3.87
CA VAL A 112 -3.25 6.32 3.48
C VAL A 112 -2.64 4.95 3.80
N TYR A 113 -1.32 4.85 3.94
CA TYR A 113 -0.63 3.56 4.05
C TYR A 113 0.28 3.49 5.26
N LYS A 114 0.01 2.48 6.10
CA LYS A 114 1.02 1.86 6.95
C LYS A 114 1.74 0.83 6.09
N THR A 115 3.06 0.90 6.04
CA THR A 115 3.89 -0.02 5.26
C THR A 115 4.77 -0.81 6.23
N LEU A 116 4.55 -2.12 6.31
CA LEU A 116 5.36 -3.01 7.15
C LEU A 116 6.39 -3.76 6.32
N PHE A 117 7.68 -3.55 6.58
CA PHE A 117 8.75 -4.34 5.96
C PHE A 117 9.19 -5.46 6.88
N ARG A 118 9.29 -6.68 6.35
CA ARG A 118 9.90 -7.83 7.02
C ARG A 118 10.82 -8.54 6.05
N LYS A 119 12.10 -8.69 6.41
CA LYS A 119 12.99 -9.63 5.74
C LYS A 119 12.74 -11.01 6.33
N ARG A 120 12.25 -11.95 5.53
CA ARG A 120 12.35 -13.37 5.90
C ARG A 120 13.83 -13.76 5.74
N LEU A 121 14.45 -14.14 6.86
CA LEU A 121 15.72 -14.87 6.86
C LEU A 121 15.50 -16.27 6.28
#